data_AF-A0A1W2BPR6-F1
#
_entry.id   AF-A0A1W2BPR6-F1
#
_cell.length_a   1.000
_cell.length_b   1.000
_cell.length_c   1.000
_cell.angle_alpha   90.00
_cell.angle_beta   90.00
_cell.angle_gamma   90.00
#
_symmetry.space_group_name_H-M   'P 1'
#
loop_
_entity.id
_entity.type
_entity.pdbx_description
1 polymer ?
#
loop_
_entity_poly.entity_id
_entity_poly.type
_entity_poly.pdbx_seq_one_letter_code
_entity_poly.pdbx_strand_id
1 'polypeptide(L)'
;MKTTTSRSTFAIAALLAASIVAGPVFAQDSDGAAPAPSQETETSDQPRNAVGDKFELPRVSGDNQVELITGLCGVQMKGMTKADCACLAESAMGALSDPQRDYLIASVVAPPVADRMLKDGRVGESDQVTIFTFLNTQSDQCRAGSPGGAEAPDAGEGAASSPAADGKANAQ
;
A
#
# COMPACT_ATOMS: atom_id res chain seq x y z
N MET A 1 46.14 -22.61 23.37
CA MET A 1 44.98 -23.47 23.66
C MET A 1 44.20 -23.67 22.36
N LYS A 2 43.93 -24.94 22.04
CA LYS A 2 43.12 -25.55 20.96
C LYS A 2 42.42 -24.65 19.91
N THR A 3 42.82 -24.84 18.66
CA THR A 3 42.04 -24.65 17.43
C THR A 3 40.96 -25.73 17.29
N THR A 4 39.72 -25.40 16.91
CA THR A 4 38.84 -26.29 16.12
C THR A 4 37.79 -25.49 15.32
N THR A 5 37.98 -25.50 14.01
CA THR A 5 37.01 -25.20 12.94
C THR A 5 35.94 -26.30 12.86
N SER A 6 34.67 -25.98 12.65
CA SER A 6 33.69 -26.96 12.14
C SER A 6 32.76 -26.33 11.11
N ARG A 7 32.94 -26.75 9.85
CA ARG A 7 32.04 -26.54 8.72
C ARG A 7 31.16 -27.78 8.61
N SER A 8 29.84 -27.63 8.67
CA SER A 8 28.91 -28.69 8.27
C SER A 8 28.26 -28.32 6.94
N THR A 9 28.88 -28.82 5.88
CA THR A 9 28.26 -29.14 4.60
C THR A 9 27.12 -30.14 4.81
N PHE A 10 25.91 -29.78 4.39
CA PHE A 10 24.90 -30.76 3.99
C PHE A 10 24.52 -30.47 2.54
N ALA A 11 25.07 -31.30 1.65
CA ALA A 11 24.54 -31.51 0.32
C ALA A 11 23.34 -32.46 0.46
N ILE A 12 22.17 -32.08 -0.08
CA ILE A 12 21.11 -33.03 -0.40
C ILE A 12 20.79 -32.87 -1.88
N ALA A 13 20.74 -34.04 -2.50
CA ALA A 13 20.75 -34.33 -3.91
C ALA A 13 19.48 -33.89 -4.64
N ALA A 14 19.66 -33.74 -5.95
CA ALA A 14 18.65 -33.56 -6.97
C ALA A 14 17.55 -34.63 -6.93
N LEU A 15 16.33 -34.21 -7.24
CA LEU A 15 15.29 -35.07 -7.80
C LEU A 15 14.54 -34.30 -8.89
N LEU A 16 14.78 -34.73 -10.12
CA LEU A 16 13.97 -34.44 -11.31
C LEU A 16 12.56 -35.03 -11.13
N ALA A 17 11.55 -34.26 -11.50
CA ALA A 17 10.31 -34.80 -12.06
C ALA A 17 9.59 -33.72 -12.90
N ALA A 18 9.91 -33.70 -14.20
CA ALA A 18 9.05 -33.09 -15.19
C ALA A 18 7.80 -33.97 -15.35
N SER A 19 6.62 -33.42 -15.09
CA SER A 19 5.35 -34.04 -15.47
C SER A 19 4.64 -33.13 -16.47
N ILE A 20 4.76 -33.56 -17.72
CA ILE A 20 4.06 -33.06 -18.90
C ILE A 20 2.68 -33.69 -18.84
N VAL A 21 1.61 -32.90 -18.62
CA VAL A 21 0.24 -33.40 -18.80
C VAL A 21 -0.26 -32.89 -20.15
N ALA A 22 -0.49 -33.86 -21.04
CA ALA A 22 -1.19 -33.69 -22.29
C ALA A 22 -2.71 -33.61 -22.02
N GLY A 23 -3.38 -32.65 -22.64
CA GLY A 23 -4.84 -32.46 -22.62
C GLY A 23 -5.22 -31.39 -23.67
N PRO A 24 -6.45 -31.44 -24.23
CA PRO A 24 -6.64 -31.82 -25.64
C PRO A 24 -6.55 -30.65 -26.63
N VAL A 25 -6.03 -31.01 -27.80
CA VAL A 25 -6.24 -30.37 -29.10
C VAL A 25 -7.71 -30.00 -29.27
N PHE A 26 -8.00 -28.70 -29.30
CA PHE A 26 -9.18 -28.19 -30.00
C PHE A 26 -8.78 -27.95 -31.45
N ALA A 27 -9.54 -28.60 -32.33
CA ALA A 27 -9.39 -28.56 -33.77
C ALA A 27 -9.37 -27.12 -34.30
N GLN A 28 -8.34 -26.81 -35.08
CA GLN A 28 -8.35 -25.71 -36.04
C GLN A 28 -9.30 -26.09 -37.17
N ASP A 29 -10.50 -25.52 -37.16
CA ASP A 29 -11.27 -25.35 -38.39
C ASP A 29 -10.65 -24.17 -39.16
N SER A 30 -10.22 -24.47 -40.38
CA SER A 30 -9.63 -23.50 -41.29
C SER A 30 -10.71 -23.01 -42.23
N ASP A 31 -11.16 -21.77 -42.05
CA ASP A 31 -11.77 -21.01 -43.13
C ASP A 31 -11.21 -19.59 -43.14
N GLY A 32 -10.64 -19.25 -44.29
CA GLY A 32 -9.88 -18.03 -44.50
C GLY A 32 -10.76 -16.79 -44.61
N ALA A 33 -10.31 -15.72 -43.95
CA ALA A 33 -10.56 -14.36 -44.39
C ALA A 33 -9.40 -13.46 -43.89
N ALA A 34 -8.75 -12.78 -44.83
CA ALA A 34 -7.68 -11.81 -44.58
C ALA A 34 -8.19 -10.61 -43.73
N PRO A 35 -7.29 -9.87 -43.05
CA PRO A 35 -7.68 -8.89 -42.04
C PRO A 35 -8.12 -7.57 -42.69
N ALA A 36 -9.21 -6.98 -42.19
CA ALA A 36 -9.51 -5.57 -42.38
C ALA A 36 -9.55 -4.90 -41.00
N PRO A 37 -8.68 -3.91 -40.70
CA PRO A 37 -8.89 -3.02 -39.58
C PRO A 37 -9.88 -1.95 -40.05
N SER A 38 -11.03 -1.85 -39.39
CA SER A 38 -11.88 -0.67 -39.47
C SER A 38 -12.19 -0.23 -38.05
N GLN A 39 -11.54 0.89 -37.73
CA GLN A 39 -11.73 1.68 -36.53
C GLN A 39 -13.16 2.23 -36.50
N GLU A 40 -13.61 2.42 -35.25
CA GLU A 40 -14.47 3.49 -34.76
C GLU A 40 -15.83 3.72 -35.42
N THR A 41 -16.88 3.58 -34.61
CA THR A 41 -17.73 4.75 -34.37
C THR A 41 -18.24 4.76 -32.93
N GLU A 42 -17.96 5.88 -32.27
CA GLU A 42 -18.36 6.30 -30.94
C GLU A 42 -19.87 6.16 -30.68
N THR A 43 -20.25 5.99 -29.41
CA THR A 43 -21.10 6.95 -28.67
C THR A 43 -21.22 6.45 -27.23
N SER A 44 -20.64 7.17 -26.28
CA SER A 44 -21.45 7.85 -25.27
C SER A 44 -20.56 8.76 -24.43
N ASP A 45 -20.74 10.04 -24.71
CA ASP A 45 -20.56 11.21 -23.85
C ASP A 45 -21.12 10.94 -22.44
N GLN A 46 -20.31 10.36 -21.57
CA GLN A 46 -20.60 10.23 -20.15
C GLN A 46 -19.28 10.39 -19.43
N PRO A 47 -19.13 11.33 -18.46
CA PRO A 47 -17.93 11.38 -17.64
C PRO A 47 -17.85 10.06 -16.86
N ARG A 48 -17.06 9.13 -17.39
CA ARG A 48 -16.83 7.82 -16.80
C ARG A 48 -15.97 8.00 -15.57
N ASN A 49 -16.60 8.37 -14.46
CA ASN A 49 -16.15 7.99 -13.13
C ASN A 49 -16.35 6.46 -12.98
N ALA A 50 -15.76 5.68 -13.88
CA ALA A 50 -15.82 4.23 -13.88
C ALA A 50 -14.76 3.73 -12.90
N VAL A 51 -15.14 3.65 -11.63
CA VAL A 51 -14.48 2.85 -10.58
C VAL A 51 -14.61 1.33 -10.84
N GLY A 52 -14.53 0.90 -12.12
CA GLY A 52 -14.90 -0.43 -12.57
C GLY A 52 -13.74 -1.24 -13.16
N ASP A 53 -13.03 -0.73 -14.16
CA ASP A 53 -12.27 -1.66 -15.01
C ASP A 53 -10.82 -1.89 -14.60
N LYS A 54 -10.12 -0.90 -14.03
CA LYS A 54 -8.75 -1.10 -13.52
C LYS A 54 -8.33 0.12 -12.70
N PHE A 55 -8.89 0.29 -11.50
CA PHE A 55 -8.17 1.02 -10.45
C PHE A 55 -6.96 0.17 -10.05
N GLU A 56 -5.97 0.12 -10.94
CA GLU A 56 -4.59 -0.08 -10.53
C GLU A 56 -4.27 1.17 -9.73
N LEU A 57 -4.07 1.02 -8.41
CA LEU A 57 -3.55 2.14 -7.64
C LEU A 57 -2.33 2.66 -8.40
N PRO A 58 -2.25 3.98 -8.68
CA PRO A 58 -1.03 4.57 -9.21
C PRO A 58 0.13 3.97 -8.43
N ARG A 59 1.15 3.45 -9.14
CA ARG A 59 2.37 2.95 -8.49
C ARG A 59 2.99 4.13 -7.76
N VAL A 60 2.57 4.30 -6.52
CA VAL A 60 2.97 5.40 -5.67
C VAL A 60 4.45 5.23 -5.43
N SER A 61 5.23 6.26 -5.74
CA SER A 61 6.66 6.28 -5.42
C SER A 61 6.86 6.04 -3.92
N GLY A 62 8.06 5.62 -3.52
CA GLY A 62 8.36 5.29 -2.13
C GLY A 62 7.95 6.40 -1.15
N ASP A 63 8.20 7.66 -1.50
CA ASP A 63 7.82 8.82 -0.68
C ASP A 63 6.29 8.97 -0.52
N ASN A 64 5.54 8.72 -1.59
CA ASN A 64 4.07 8.74 -1.53
C ASN A 64 3.52 7.58 -0.69
N GLN A 65 4.18 6.42 -0.68
CA GLN A 65 3.79 5.30 0.18
C GLN A 65 4.01 5.63 1.65
N VAL A 66 5.09 6.34 2.00
CA VAL A 66 5.35 6.78 3.38
C VAL A 66 4.21 7.67 3.87
N GLU A 67 3.82 8.70 3.10
CA GLU A 67 2.72 9.58 3.48
C GLU A 67 1.38 8.84 3.63
N LEU A 68 1.08 7.91 2.73
CA LEU A 68 -0.14 7.11 2.80
C LEU A 68 -0.16 6.20 4.03
N ILE A 69 0.95 5.52 4.33
CA ILE A 69 1.05 4.63 5.51
C ILE A 69 1.01 5.45 6.80
N THR A 70 1.65 6.62 6.84
CA THR A 70 1.58 7.54 7.98
C THR A 70 0.15 8.04 8.21
N GLY A 71 -0.54 8.47 7.16
CA GLY A 71 -1.94 8.90 7.23
C GLY A 71 -2.86 7.77 7.68
N LEU A 72 -2.65 6.57 7.15
CA LEU A 72 -3.39 5.37 7.53
C LEU A 72 -3.20 5.03 9.01
N CYS A 73 -1.96 5.05 9.49
CA CYS A 73 -1.63 4.85 10.89
C CYS A 73 -2.34 5.86 11.80
N GLY A 74 -2.34 7.15 11.43
CA GLY A 74 -2.99 8.20 12.23
C GLY A 74 -4.51 8.01 12.36
N VAL A 75 -5.16 7.42 11.36
CA VAL A 75 -6.60 7.14 11.39
C VAL A 75 -6.92 5.84 12.15
N GLN A 76 -6.13 4.79 11.95
CA GLN A 76 -6.46 3.44 12.40
C GLN A 76 -5.82 3.07 13.75
N MET A 77 -4.67 3.64 14.11
CA MET A 77 -3.90 3.25 15.29
C MET A 77 -4.05 4.28 16.41
N LYS A 78 -5.03 4.02 17.30
CA LYS A 78 -5.31 4.89 18.45
C LYS A 78 -4.09 5.08 19.33
N GLY A 79 -3.81 6.33 19.69
CA GLY A 79 -2.73 6.69 20.60
C GLY A 79 -1.34 6.68 19.97
N MET A 80 -1.23 6.56 18.64
CA MET A 80 0.01 6.85 17.92
C MET A 80 0.05 8.33 17.54
N THR A 81 1.20 8.97 17.78
CA THR A 81 1.46 10.34 17.32
C THR A 81 1.87 10.34 15.84
N LYS A 82 1.89 11.51 15.21
CA LYS A 82 2.39 11.67 13.83
C LYS A 82 3.84 11.16 13.69
N ALA A 83 4.67 11.37 14.71
CA ALA A 83 6.06 10.89 14.72
C ALA A 83 6.13 9.35 14.75
N ASP A 84 5.27 8.71 15.56
CA ASP A 84 5.21 7.26 15.66
C ASP A 84 4.75 6.65 14.33
N CYS A 85 3.79 7.30 13.67
CA CYS A 85 3.28 6.89 12.35
C CYS A 85 4.28 7.14 11.21
N ALA A 86 5.15 8.15 11.31
CA ALA A 86 6.26 8.34 10.38
C ALA A 86 7.31 7.22 10.56
N CYS A 87 7.68 6.89 11.80
CA CYS A 87 8.53 5.75 12.11
C CYS A 87 7.99 4.44 11.54
N LEU A 88 6.70 4.16 11.72
CA LEU A 88 6.07 2.93 11.21
C LEU A 88 6.13 2.89 9.67
N ALA A 89 5.86 4.01 9.01
CA ALA A 89 5.88 4.11 7.56
C ALA A 89 7.28 3.91 6.98
N GLU A 90 8.31 4.53 7.57
CA GLU A 90 9.71 4.33 7.18
C GLU A 90 10.14 2.87 7.38
N SER A 91 9.80 2.28 8.52
CA SER A 91 10.07 0.86 8.79
C SER A 91 9.38 -0.06 7.78
N ALA A 92 8.16 0.28 7.33
CA ALA A 92 7.43 -0.51 6.35
C ALA A 92 8.16 -0.58 5.01
N MET A 93 8.79 0.53 4.58
CA MET A 93 9.55 0.59 3.32
C MET A 93 10.75 -0.36 3.29
N GLY A 94 11.39 -0.61 4.44
CA GLY A 94 12.52 -1.53 4.55
C GLY A 94 12.14 -2.98 4.89
N ALA A 95 11.02 -3.18 5.58
CA ALA A 95 10.64 -4.49 6.12
C ALA A 95 9.64 -5.27 5.26
N LEU A 96 8.79 -4.57 4.50
CA LEU A 96 7.74 -5.18 3.68
C LEU A 96 8.11 -5.11 2.20
N SER A 97 7.74 -6.14 1.43
CA SER A 97 7.86 -6.14 -0.03
C SER A 97 6.82 -5.21 -0.68
N ASP A 98 7.02 -4.83 -1.94
CA ASP A 98 6.08 -3.94 -2.66
C ASP A 98 4.63 -4.47 -2.66
N PRO A 99 4.36 -5.76 -2.96
CA PRO A 99 3.00 -6.29 -2.89
C PRO A 99 2.41 -6.27 -1.48
N GLN A 100 3.25 -6.44 -0.45
CA GLN A 100 2.81 -6.37 0.94
C GLN A 100 2.42 -4.94 1.36
N ARG A 101 3.21 -3.94 0.96
CA ARG A 101 2.89 -2.52 1.23
C ARG A 101 1.67 -2.06 0.44
N ASP A 102 1.57 -2.44 -0.83
CA ASP A 102 0.39 -2.19 -1.67
C ASP A 102 -0.88 -2.76 -1.00
N TYR A 103 -0.80 -3.99 -0.49
CA TYR A 103 -1.93 -4.64 0.18
C TYR A 103 -2.28 -3.97 1.51
N LEU A 104 -1.28 -3.58 2.31
CA LEU A 104 -1.48 -2.82 3.54
C LEU A 104 -2.30 -1.55 3.26
N ILE A 105 -1.89 -0.76 2.26
CA ILE A 105 -2.59 0.47 1.87
C ILE A 105 -3.98 0.13 1.32
N ALA A 106 -4.06 -0.76 0.33
CA ALA A 106 -5.30 -1.10 -0.36
C ALA A 106 -6.37 -1.70 0.57
N SER A 107 -5.97 -2.46 1.58
CA SER A 107 -6.92 -3.07 2.54
C SER A 107 -7.79 -2.05 3.26
N VAL A 108 -7.33 -0.81 3.40
CA VAL A 108 -8.08 0.25 4.07
C VAL A 108 -8.64 1.28 3.09
N VAL A 109 -7.87 1.69 2.08
CA VAL A 109 -8.32 2.74 1.15
C VAL A 109 -9.15 2.21 -0.01
N ALA A 110 -9.00 0.94 -0.37
CA ALA A 110 -9.68 0.32 -1.51
C ALA A 110 -9.88 -1.20 -1.30
N PRO A 111 -10.76 -1.63 -0.37
CA PRO A 111 -10.99 -3.04 -0.08
C PRO A 111 -11.22 -3.95 -1.31
N PRO A 112 -11.95 -3.52 -2.37
CA PRO A 112 -12.09 -4.34 -3.58
C PRO A 112 -10.77 -4.61 -4.32
N VAL A 113 -9.79 -3.72 -4.22
CA VAL A 113 -8.43 -3.94 -4.76
C VAL A 113 -7.67 -4.92 -3.86
N ALA A 114 -7.82 -4.74 -2.53
CA ALA A 114 -7.54 -5.72 -1.48
C ALA A 114 -7.79 -7.16 -1.92
N ASP A 115 -9.06 -7.42 -2.18
CA ASP A 115 -9.60 -8.73 -2.54
C ASP A 115 -9.04 -9.26 -3.86
N ARG A 116 -8.84 -8.38 -4.86
CA ARG A 116 -8.24 -8.78 -6.14
C ARG A 116 -6.79 -9.21 -5.96
N MET A 117 -6.01 -8.52 -5.13
CA MET A 117 -4.62 -8.91 -4.86
C MET A 117 -4.51 -10.31 -4.24
N LEU A 118 -5.48 -10.70 -3.41
CA LEU A 118 -5.58 -12.07 -2.87
C LEU A 118 -5.97 -13.07 -3.96
N LYS A 119 -7.02 -12.76 -4.75
CA LYS A 119 -7.53 -13.64 -5.82
C LYS A 119 -6.50 -13.88 -6.92
N ASP A 120 -5.75 -12.85 -7.27
CA ASP A 120 -4.72 -12.89 -8.31
C ASP A 120 -3.40 -13.50 -7.79
N GLY A 121 -3.32 -13.87 -6.51
CA GLY A 121 -2.13 -14.47 -5.89
C GLY A 121 -0.95 -13.50 -5.72
N ARG A 122 -1.17 -12.18 -5.85
CA ARG A 122 -0.13 -11.16 -5.60
C ARG A 122 0.25 -11.07 -4.13
N VAL A 123 -0.67 -11.43 -3.24
CA VAL A 123 -0.48 -11.51 -1.79
C VAL A 123 -1.15 -12.78 -1.29
N GLY A 124 -0.40 -13.58 -0.54
CA GLY A 124 -0.88 -14.82 0.07
C GLY A 124 -1.23 -14.67 1.55
N GLU A 125 -1.66 -15.78 2.15
CA GLU A 125 -1.88 -15.85 3.61
C GLU A 125 -0.60 -15.60 4.40
N SER A 126 0.55 -16.11 3.94
CA SER A 126 1.85 -15.85 4.55
C SER A 126 2.21 -14.37 4.58
N ASP A 127 1.91 -13.64 3.50
CA ASP A 127 2.17 -12.20 3.41
C ASP A 127 1.30 -11.42 4.39
N GLN A 128 0.03 -11.81 4.54
CA GLN A 128 -0.87 -11.21 5.52
C GLN A 128 -0.33 -11.40 6.95
N VAL A 129 0.15 -12.60 7.28
CA VAL A 129 0.78 -12.87 8.58
C VAL A 129 2.01 -11.98 8.78
N THR A 130 2.85 -11.81 7.75
CA THR A 130 4.00 -10.89 7.80
C THR A 130 3.56 -9.45 8.05
N ILE A 131 2.55 -8.96 7.34
CA ILE A 131 2.04 -7.59 7.49
C ILE A 131 1.48 -7.36 8.90
N PHE A 132 0.64 -8.26 9.42
CA PHE A 132 0.09 -8.12 10.77
C PHE A 132 1.15 -8.25 11.87
N THR A 133 2.12 -9.16 11.69
CA THR A 133 3.25 -9.29 12.62
C THR A 133 4.10 -8.04 12.63
N PHE A 134 4.37 -7.47 11.44
CA PHE A 134 5.05 -6.19 11.28
C PHE A 134 4.30 -5.07 12.01
N LEU A 135 2.99 -4.90 11.75
CA LEU A 135 2.19 -3.84 12.34
C LEU A 135 2.21 -3.90 13.86
N ASN A 136 1.97 -5.07 14.46
CA ASN A 136 1.98 -5.24 15.91
C ASN A 136 3.37 -4.94 16.52
N THR A 137 4.42 -5.50 15.90
CA THR A 137 5.78 -5.36 16.43
C THR A 137 6.29 -3.93 16.31
N GLN A 138 6.09 -3.31 15.14
CA GLN A 138 6.60 -1.98 14.86
C GLN A 138 5.78 -0.87 15.50
N SER A 139 4.46 -1.05 15.69
CA SER A 139 3.67 -0.04 16.39
C SER A 139 4.12 0.13 17.84
N ASP A 140 4.45 -0.96 18.53
CA ASP A 140 4.95 -0.89 19.90
C ASP A 140 6.37 -0.29 19.96
N GLN A 141 7.24 -0.65 19.01
CA GLN A 141 8.59 -0.11 18.94
C GLN A 141 8.59 1.39 18.63
N CYS A 142 7.82 1.84 17.64
CA CYS A 142 7.71 3.24 17.28
C CYS A 142 7.07 4.08 18.39
N ARG A 143 6.06 3.54 19.10
CA ARG A 143 5.46 4.22 20.25
C ARG A 143 6.42 4.32 21.44
N ALA A 144 7.21 3.27 21.71
CA ALA A 144 8.17 3.25 22.82
C ALA A 144 9.41 4.13 22.56
N GLY A 145 9.81 4.28 21.30
CA GLY A 145 10.96 5.09 20.88
C GLY A 145 10.70 6.59 20.82
N SER A 146 9.45 7.03 21.01
CA SER A 146 9.04 8.43 20.88
C SER A 146 9.13 9.15 22.24
N PRO A 147 10.14 10.02 22.48
CA PRO A 147 10.35 10.68 23.77
C PRO A 147 9.32 11.77 24.09
N GLY A 148 8.18 11.83 23.38
CA GLY A 148 7.25 12.95 23.36
C GLY A 148 5.78 12.58 23.50
N GLY A 149 5.44 11.51 24.23
CA GLY A 149 4.07 11.14 24.59
C GLY A 149 3.36 12.12 25.55
N ALA A 150 3.57 13.42 25.38
CA ALA A 150 2.71 14.46 25.92
C ALA A 150 1.84 14.97 24.77
N GLU A 151 0.55 14.68 24.86
CA GLU A 151 -0.50 15.26 24.02
C GLU A 151 -0.21 16.75 23.76
N ALA A 152 0.04 17.10 22.51
CA ALA A 152 -0.29 18.43 22.05
C ALA A 152 -1.80 18.39 21.75
N PRO A 153 -2.67 19.01 22.56
CA PRO A 153 -4.05 19.17 22.17
C PRO A 153 -4.07 19.98 20.88
N ASP A 154 -4.81 19.43 19.92
CA ASP A 154 -5.36 20.09 18.76
C ASP A 154 -5.86 21.48 19.17
N ALA A 155 -5.04 22.51 18.93
CA ALA A 155 -5.47 23.89 19.02
C ALA A 155 -6.31 24.16 17.79
N GLY A 156 -7.57 23.75 17.89
CA GLY A 156 -8.59 24.02 16.90
C GLY A 156 -8.62 25.48 16.49
N GLU A 157 -8.78 25.65 15.19
CA GLU A 157 -9.33 26.84 14.55
C GLU A 157 -10.39 27.53 15.41
N GLY A 158 -10.16 28.81 15.71
CA GLY A 158 -11.14 29.63 16.40
C GLY A 158 -10.66 31.04 16.69
N ALA A 159 -10.57 31.89 15.66
CA ALA A 159 -11.05 33.29 15.72
C ALA A 159 -10.72 34.03 14.42
N ALA A 160 -11.71 34.08 13.54
CA ALA A 160 -11.82 35.14 12.55
C ALA A 160 -12.11 36.49 13.24
N SER A 161 -11.53 37.55 12.64
CA SER A 161 -12.07 38.92 12.51
C SER A 161 -12.33 39.77 13.76
N SER A 162 -11.51 40.82 13.92
CA SER A 162 -11.99 42.22 13.83
C SER A 162 -10.81 43.22 13.84
N PRO A 163 -10.60 44.03 12.79
CA PRO A 163 -9.80 45.24 12.91
C PRO A 163 -10.60 46.33 13.62
N ALA A 164 -10.07 46.85 14.73
CA ALA A 164 -10.62 47.99 15.42
C ALA A 164 -10.54 49.24 14.53
N ALA A 165 -11.68 49.92 14.36
CA ALA A 165 -11.74 51.23 13.73
C ALA A 165 -11.25 52.29 14.72
N ASP A 166 -10.09 52.89 14.46
CA ASP A 166 -9.62 54.11 15.10
C ASP A 166 -10.45 55.30 14.59
N GLY A 167 -11.50 55.64 15.34
CA GLY A 167 -12.23 56.89 15.19
C GLY A 167 -11.44 58.06 15.75
N LYS A 168 -10.63 58.73 14.93
CA LYS A 168 -10.13 60.08 15.25
C LYS A 168 -11.17 61.12 14.86
N ALA A 169 -11.66 61.79 15.90
CA ALA A 169 -12.55 62.95 15.88
C ALA A 169 -12.00 64.07 14.99
N ASN A 170 -12.88 64.61 14.14
CA ASN A 170 -12.70 65.87 13.45
C ASN A 170 -13.43 66.94 14.27
N ALA A 171 -12.68 67.79 14.96
CA ALA A 171 -13.19 68.97 15.64
C ALA A 171 -12.93 70.19 14.74
N GLN A 172 -13.98 71.01 14.64
CA GLN A 172 -14.05 72.29 13.95
C GLN A 172 -13.02 73.30 14.47
#